data_AF-A0ABD0R609-F1
#
_entry.id   AF-A0ABD0R609-F1
#
_cell.length_a   1.000
_cell.length_b   1.000
_cell.length_c   1.000
_cell.angle_alpha   90.00
_cell.angle_beta   90.00
_cell.angle_gamma   90.00
#
_symmetry.space_group_name_H-M   'P 1'
#
loop_
_entity.id
_entity.type
_entity.pdbx_description
1 polymer ?
#
loop_
_entity_poly.entity_id
_entity_poly.type
_entity_poly.pdbx_seq_one_letter_code
_entity_poly.pdbx_strand_id
1 'polypeptide(L)'
;MSYSGDMYTSSSYRKIFGDAPRRVPVGSSPSRVTVSYRSAPQQQHRTYGSPSPMVASSSYRTKLASGRGGGFQAMPDTVDLTQTTAITNELKIIRTNEKEQLQGLNDRFVTFIEKVHNLEQHNKVLEAEVALLRQRHNEPSRLHDLYEQEIRELRARVEELTHEKSQMHLDCVQMNEALERFKDKLDEESRLREEAENSLKGYRKDVDDATLSRLELEKKVESLLDEIAFLRKVHEEELQELQASLQASQ
;
A
#
# COMPACT_ATOMS: atom_id res chain seq x y z
N MET A 1 11.55 52.99 28.85
CA MET A 1 11.20 51.72 29.51
C MET A 1 10.25 50.97 28.60
N SER A 2 10.74 49.90 28.01
CA SER A 2 10.06 49.09 27.00
C SER A 2 9.10 48.13 27.68
N TYR A 3 7.83 48.08 27.25
CA TYR A 3 6.91 47.02 27.62
C TYR A 3 6.50 46.25 26.37
N SER A 4 7.13 45.09 26.19
CA SER A 4 6.66 44.02 25.32
C SER A 4 5.42 43.40 25.96
N GLY A 5 4.30 43.42 25.24
CA GLY A 5 3.08 42.71 25.61
C GLY A 5 2.80 41.57 24.64
N ASP A 6 3.51 40.45 24.80
CA ASP A 6 3.13 39.20 24.16
C ASP A 6 2.08 38.50 25.04
N MET A 7 0.80 38.80 24.79
CA MET A 7 -0.34 38.07 25.33
C MET A 7 -1.09 37.39 24.19
N TYR A 8 -0.49 36.32 23.66
CA TYR A 8 -1.20 35.35 22.84
C TYR A 8 -1.57 34.13 23.68
N THR A 9 -2.86 34.07 23.98
CA THR A 9 -3.61 32.96 24.56
C THR A 9 -3.19 31.62 23.96
N SER A 10 -2.64 30.74 24.79
CA SER A 10 -2.26 29.38 24.40
C SER A 10 -3.51 28.54 24.19
N SER A 11 -3.78 28.15 22.93
CA SER A 11 -4.87 27.25 22.56
C SER A 11 -4.67 25.85 23.16
N SER A 12 -5.72 25.30 23.79
CA SER A 12 -5.75 23.98 24.44
C SER A 12 -5.31 22.83 23.53
N TYR A 13 -5.31 23.02 22.22
CA TYR A 13 -4.84 22.05 21.23
C TYR A 13 -3.34 21.74 21.34
N ARG A 14 -2.53 22.73 21.74
CA ARG A 14 -1.07 22.62 21.83
C ARG A 14 -0.61 21.72 22.99
N LYS A 15 -1.45 21.58 24.03
CA LYS A 15 -1.14 20.81 25.25
C LYS A 15 -1.25 19.30 25.07
N ILE A 16 -2.07 18.83 24.14
CA ILE A 16 -2.38 17.40 23.97
C ILE A 16 -1.58 16.79 22.81
N PHE A 17 -1.34 17.56 21.73
CA PHE A 17 -0.80 17.02 20.49
C PHE A 17 0.58 17.56 20.08
N GLY A 18 1.15 18.49 20.86
CA GLY A 18 2.44 19.12 20.54
C GLY A 18 2.39 20.06 19.33
N ASP A 19 3.47 20.79 19.09
CA ASP A 19 3.61 21.67 17.92
C ASP A 19 3.84 20.85 16.64
N ALA A 20 3.13 21.17 15.57
CA ALA A 20 3.42 20.61 14.25
C ALA A 20 4.82 21.06 13.79
N PRO A 21 5.64 20.19 13.17
CA PRO A 21 7.00 20.55 12.80
C PRO A 21 6.96 21.66 11.73
N ARG A 22 7.55 22.81 12.06
CA ARG A 22 7.82 23.90 11.13
C ARG A 22 8.73 23.38 10.01
N ARG A 23 8.22 23.34 8.78
CA ARG A 23 9.03 23.11 7.58
C ARG A 23 9.89 24.35 7.31
N VAL A 24 11.20 24.18 7.38
CA VAL A 24 12.20 25.14 6.89
C VAL A 24 12.38 24.97 5.37
N PRO A 25 12.51 26.05 4.58
CA PRO A 25 12.82 25.95 3.17
C PRO A 25 14.34 25.82 3.01
N VAL A 26 14.80 24.76 2.34
CA VAL A 26 16.19 24.64 1.89
C VAL A 26 16.17 24.59 0.36
N GLY A 27 16.92 25.53 -0.24
CA GLY A 27 17.06 25.68 -1.67
C GLY A 27 18.02 24.68 -2.32
N SER A 28 17.84 24.56 -3.63
CA SER A 28 18.75 24.19 -4.73
C SER A 28 20.10 23.54 -4.34
N SER A 29 20.41 22.30 -4.72
CA SER A 29 20.74 21.80 -6.09
C SER A 29 21.22 20.32 -5.96
N PRO A 30 21.80 19.66 -6.99
CA PRO A 30 21.27 19.22 -8.28
C PRO A 30 21.29 17.66 -8.42
N SER A 31 21.02 17.16 -9.64
CA SER A 31 21.42 15.84 -10.17
C SER A 31 20.52 14.63 -9.91
N ARG A 32 19.67 14.28 -10.89
CA ARG A 32 19.23 12.90 -11.14
C ARG A 32 19.98 12.37 -12.37
N VAL A 33 20.97 11.51 -12.11
CA VAL A 33 21.59 10.64 -13.11
C VAL A 33 20.70 9.42 -13.26
N THR A 34 20.15 9.22 -14.45
CA THR A 34 19.52 7.96 -14.88
C THR A 34 20.62 6.94 -15.11
N VAL A 35 20.75 5.97 -14.22
CA VAL A 35 21.72 4.91 -14.42
C VAL A 35 21.06 3.76 -15.17
N SER A 36 21.36 3.71 -16.47
CA SER A 36 21.12 2.56 -17.34
C SER A 36 22.38 1.70 -17.32
N TYR A 37 22.35 0.57 -16.61
CA TYR A 37 23.46 -0.38 -16.61
C TYR A 37 23.30 -1.33 -17.79
N ARG A 38 23.95 -1.00 -18.90
CA ARG A 38 24.23 -1.93 -20.00
C ARG A 38 25.73 -2.09 -20.10
N SER A 39 26.25 -3.18 -19.53
CA SER A 39 27.62 -3.63 -19.80
C SER A 39 27.71 -5.15 -19.66
N ALA A 40 28.16 -5.80 -20.72
CA ALA A 40 28.76 -7.13 -20.67
C ALA A 40 30.03 -7.10 -19.80
N PRO A 41 30.47 -8.24 -19.25
CA PRO A 41 31.68 -8.83 -19.82
C PRO A 41 31.69 -10.36 -19.87
N GLN A 42 32.73 -10.82 -20.55
CA GLN A 42 33.04 -12.16 -21.03
C GLN A 42 33.74 -13.03 -19.95
N GLN A 43 33.56 -14.34 -20.07
CA GLN A 43 34.48 -15.46 -19.74
C GLN A 43 34.18 -16.40 -18.55
N GLN A 44 33.84 -17.64 -18.95
CA GLN A 44 34.48 -18.93 -18.62
C GLN A 44 34.15 -19.69 -17.30
N HIS A 45 33.76 -20.96 -17.54
CA HIS A 45 33.84 -22.18 -16.70
C HIS A 45 32.84 -22.27 -15.53
N ARG A 46 32.13 -23.38 -15.23
CA ARG A 46 32.17 -24.82 -15.58
C ARG A 46 30.77 -25.39 -15.25
N THR A 47 30.18 -26.19 -16.12
CA THR A 47 29.02 -27.04 -15.75
C THR A 47 29.43 -28.51 -15.79
N TYR A 48 29.29 -29.17 -14.64
CA TYR A 48 29.33 -30.62 -14.52
C TYR A 48 28.03 -31.20 -15.10
N GLY A 49 28.16 -32.04 -16.11
CA GLY A 49 27.05 -32.74 -16.75
C GLY A 49 27.62 -33.83 -17.63
N SER A 50 27.81 -35.01 -17.04
CA SER A 50 28.21 -36.23 -17.72
C SER A 50 27.08 -36.70 -18.64
N PRO A 51 27.39 -37.00 -19.92
CA PRO A 51 26.92 -38.27 -20.46
C PRO A 51 28.00 -38.98 -21.27
N SER A 52 28.22 -40.25 -20.97
CA SER A 52 28.92 -41.23 -21.82
C SER A 52 28.50 -42.63 -21.36
N PRO A 53 28.57 -43.68 -22.21
CA PRO A 53 29.23 -43.69 -23.51
C PRO A 53 28.36 -44.19 -24.67
N MET A 54 28.79 -43.79 -25.87
CA MET A 54 28.40 -44.39 -27.13
C MET A 54 29.12 -45.72 -27.34
N VAL A 55 28.39 -46.71 -27.84
CA VAL A 55 28.91 -47.97 -28.33
C VAL A 55 29.44 -47.74 -29.75
N ALA A 56 30.76 -47.80 -29.93
CA ALA A 56 31.40 -47.88 -31.23
C ALA A 56 32.26 -49.13 -31.28
N SER A 57 31.81 -50.10 -32.06
CA SER A 57 32.51 -51.34 -32.38
C SER A 57 33.75 -51.00 -33.23
N SER A 58 34.94 -51.37 -32.74
CA SER A 58 36.17 -51.34 -33.54
C SER A 58 36.83 -52.71 -33.48
N SER A 59 36.85 -53.35 -34.65
CA SER A 59 37.23 -54.72 -34.88
C SER A 59 38.75 -54.83 -35.09
N TYR A 60 39.47 -55.40 -34.12
CA TYR A 60 40.87 -55.75 -34.29
C TYR A 60 40.98 -57.11 -34.97
N ARG A 61 41.48 -57.07 -36.21
CA ARG A 61 41.68 -58.20 -37.11
C ARG A 61 43.12 -58.70 -36.95
N THR A 62 43.35 -59.70 -36.12
CA THR A 62 44.66 -60.37 -35.99
C THR A 62 44.67 -61.63 -36.85
N LYS A 63 45.50 -61.65 -37.89
CA LYS A 63 45.75 -62.82 -38.76
C LYS A 63 47.00 -63.56 -38.27
N LEU A 64 46.90 -64.86 -38.01
CA LEU A 64 47.97 -65.88 -38.01
C LEU A 64 47.22 -67.20 -37.74
N ALA A 65 47.45 -68.36 -38.38
CA ALA A 65 48.42 -68.79 -39.36
C ALA A 65 47.78 -69.96 -40.15
N SER A 66 48.16 -70.08 -41.42
CA SER A 66 47.79 -71.20 -42.31
C SER A 66 48.62 -72.43 -41.96
N GLY A 67 47.96 -73.59 -41.99
CA GLY A 67 48.55 -74.90 -41.76
C GLY A 67 49.53 -75.35 -42.83
N ARG A 68 50.35 -76.33 -42.44
CA ARG A 68 51.21 -77.13 -43.29
C ARG A 68 51.17 -78.55 -42.76
N GLY A 69 50.79 -79.49 -43.60
CA GLY A 69 50.53 -80.89 -43.24
C GLY A 69 51.76 -81.80 -43.23
N GLY A 70 51.49 -83.04 -42.80
CA GLY A 70 52.13 -84.28 -43.27
C GLY A 70 53.26 -84.84 -42.41
N GLY A 71 53.10 -86.10 -41.97
CA GLY A 71 54.22 -86.99 -41.66
C GLY A 71 54.06 -87.89 -40.44
N PHE A 72 53.78 -89.18 -40.68
CA PHE A 72 53.82 -90.31 -39.72
C PHE A 72 55.17 -90.49 -39.01
N GLN A 73 55.16 -91.04 -37.79
CA GLN A 73 56.04 -92.16 -37.37
C GLN A 73 55.68 -92.69 -35.96
N ALA A 74 55.96 -93.97 -35.74
CA ALA A 74 55.52 -94.82 -34.63
C ALA A 74 56.60 -95.04 -33.55
N MET A 75 56.17 -95.16 -32.27
CA MET A 75 56.63 -95.96 -31.09
C MET A 75 58.15 -96.04 -30.73
N PRO A 76 58.60 -96.24 -29.46
CA PRO A 76 58.03 -97.19 -28.47
C PRO A 76 58.14 -96.84 -26.95
N ASP A 77 57.66 -97.80 -26.15
CA ASP A 77 57.66 -97.96 -24.69
C ASP A 77 58.90 -97.49 -23.90
N THR A 78 58.66 -96.92 -22.71
CA THR A 78 59.19 -97.39 -21.40
C THR A 78 58.61 -96.53 -20.26
N VAL A 79 57.87 -97.16 -19.35
CA VAL A 79 57.15 -96.49 -18.24
C VAL A 79 58.01 -96.53 -16.97
N ASP A 80 58.52 -95.38 -16.51
CA ASP A 80 59.03 -95.21 -15.14
C ASP A 80 57.89 -94.70 -14.24
N LEU A 81 57.15 -95.65 -13.65
CA LEU A 81 55.91 -95.46 -12.90
C LEU A 81 56.09 -94.69 -11.58
N THR A 82 57.31 -94.67 -11.03
CA THR A 82 57.60 -94.08 -9.71
C THR A 82 57.73 -92.56 -9.75
N GLN A 83 58.35 -92.00 -10.80
CA GLN A 83 58.46 -90.54 -10.95
C GLN A 83 57.13 -89.91 -11.39
N THR A 84 56.30 -90.63 -12.15
CA THR A 84 54.99 -90.16 -12.61
C THR A 84 53.98 -90.01 -11.46
N THR A 85 54.04 -90.88 -10.44
CA THR A 85 53.12 -90.85 -9.30
C THR A 85 53.38 -89.68 -8.35
N ALA A 86 54.64 -89.33 -8.10
CA ALA A 86 55.02 -88.15 -7.31
C ALA A 86 54.56 -86.84 -7.98
N ILE A 87 54.84 -86.68 -9.27
CA ILE A 87 54.39 -85.52 -10.07
C ILE A 87 52.85 -85.46 -10.12
N THR A 88 52.18 -86.61 -10.23
CA THR A 88 50.70 -86.66 -10.22
C THR A 88 50.11 -86.24 -8.88
N ASN A 89 50.76 -86.56 -7.76
CA ASN A 89 50.31 -86.15 -6.43
C ASN A 89 50.56 -84.66 -6.18
N GLU A 90 51.70 -84.11 -6.60
CA GLU A 90 51.95 -82.66 -6.57
C GLU A 90 50.92 -81.90 -7.42
N LEU A 91 50.62 -82.39 -8.62
CA LEU A 91 49.56 -81.80 -9.48
C LEU A 91 48.18 -81.90 -8.85
N LYS A 92 47.87 -82.96 -8.09
CA LYS A 92 46.63 -83.06 -7.32
C LYS A 92 46.58 -82.01 -6.20
N ILE A 93 47.67 -81.81 -5.47
CA ILE A 93 47.77 -80.79 -4.42
C ILE A 93 47.60 -79.38 -5.00
N ILE A 94 48.26 -79.10 -6.14
CA ILE A 94 48.13 -77.82 -6.85
C ILE A 94 46.68 -77.63 -7.31
N ARG A 95 46.05 -78.65 -7.91
CA ARG A 95 44.63 -78.57 -8.33
C ARG A 95 43.67 -78.42 -7.15
N THR A 96 43.93 -79.05 -6.00
CA THR A 96 43.10 -78.87 -4.81
C THR A 96 43.25 -77.49 -4.21
N ASN A 97 44.47 -76.95 -4.18
CA ASN A 97 44.74 -75.58 -3.72
C ASN A 97 44.13 -74.54 -4.68
N GLU A 98 44.26 -74.74 -6.00
CA GLU A 98 43.61 -73.90 -7.02
C GLU A 98 42.08 -73.96 -6.89
N LYS A 99 41.52 -75.15 -6.64
CA LYS A 99 40.09 -75.32 -6.39
C LYS A 99 39.64 -74.58 -5.12
N GLU A 100 40.42 -74.61 -4.04
CA GLU A 100 40.12 -73.89 -2.80
C GLU A 100 40.23 -72.36 -2.98
N GLN A 101 41.22 -71.89 -3.74
CA GLN A 101 41.34 -70.48 -4.11
C GLN A 101 40.17 -70.02 -4.99
N LEU A 102 39.77 -70.82 -5.97
CA LEU A 102 38.59 -70.55 -6.80
C LEU A 102 37.30 -70.57 -5.97
N GLN A 103 37.20 -71.45 -4.98
CA GLN A 103 36.07 -71.48 -4.05
C GLN A 103 36.04 -70.21 -3.18
N GLY A 104 37.17 -69.81 -2.59
CA GLY A 104 37.26 -68.57 -1.80
C GLY A 104 37.01 -67.31 -2.64
N LEU A 105 37.37 -67.31 -3.93
CA LEU A 105 36.99 -66.26 -4.87
C LEU A 105 35.49 -66.27 -5.15
N ASN A 106 34.89 -67.45 -5.34
CA ASN A 106 33.46 -67.60 -5.57
C ASN A 106 32.64 -67.13 -4.35
N ASP A 107 33.05 -67.51 -3.13
CA ASP A 107 32.38 -67.06 -1.89
C ASP A 107 32.42 -65.53 -1.75
N ARG A 108 33.56 -64.90 -2.08
CA ARG A 108 33.65 -63.44 -2.15
C ARG A 108 32.73 -62.87 -3.22
N PHE A 109 32.65 -63.47 -4.41
CA PHE A 109 31.71 -63.04 -5.45
C PHE A 109 30.26 -63.11 -5.00
N VAL A 110 29.86 -64.17 -4.28
CA VAL A 110 28.50 -64.27 -3.70
C VAL A 110 28.23 -63.09 -2.77
N THR A 111 29.14 -62.77 -1.84
CA THR A 111 28.97 -61.62 -0.94
C THR A 111 28.93 -60.27 -1.67
N PHE A 112 29.69 -60.12 -2.76
CA PHE A 112 29.64 -58.91 -3.59
C PHE A 112 28.31 -58.81 -4.36
N ILE A 113 27.80 -59.91 -4.89
CA ILE A 113 26.51 -59.95 -5.59
C ILE A 113 25.37 -59.58 -4.63
N GLU A 114 25.36 -60.15 -3.41
CA GLU A 114 24.40 -59.78 -2.37
C GLU A 114 24.49 -58.30 -2.00
N LYS A 115 25.71 -57.77 -1.86
CA LYS A 115 25.92 -56.35 -1.57
C LYS A 115 25.43 -55.45 -2.69
N VAL A 116 25.71 -55.80 -3.95
CA VAL A 116 25.21 -55.07 -5.12
C VAL A 116 23.69 -55.13 -5.17
N HIS A 117 23.08 -56.29 -4.93
CA HIS A 117 21.63 -56.43 -4.90
C HIS A 117 20.98 -55.58 -3.79
N ASN A 118 21.55 -55.59 -2.60
CA ASN A 118 21.11 -54.73 -1.51
C ASN A 118 21.25 -53.25 -1.88
N LEU A 119 22.38 -52.84 -2.47
CA LEU A 119 22.57 -51.45 -2.91
C LEU A 119 21.59 -51.05 -4.03
N GLU A 120 21.31 -51.94 -4.97
CA GLU A 120 20.30 -51.72 -6.01
C GLU A 120 18.90 -51.57 -5.41
N GLN A 121 18.54 -52.40 -4.43
CA GLN A 121 17.26 -52.30 -3.74
C GLN A 121 17.16 -50.99 -2.96
N HIS A 122 18.21 -50.61 -2.22
CA HIS A 122 18.27 -49.34 -1.50
C HIS A 122 18.19 -48.14 -2.46
N ASN A 123 18.89 -48.18 -3.60
CA ASN A 123 18.78 -47.14 -4.62
C ASN A 123 17.36 -47.03 -5.18
N LYS A 124 16.68 -48.15 -5.46
CA LYS A 124 15.28 -48.13 -5.90
C LYS A 124 14.34 -47.48 -4.89
N VAL A 125 14.55 -47.73 -3.59
CA VAL A 125 13.76 -47.08 -2.52
C VAL A 125 14.02 -45.59 -2.49
N LEU A 126 15.30 -45.17 -2.55
CA LEU A 126 15.68 -43.76 -2.56
C LEU A 126 15.15 -43.03 -3.81
N GLU A 127 15.21 -43.67 -4.98
CA GLU A 127 14.64 -43.15 -6.22
C GLU A 127 13.13 -42.92 -6.10
N ALA A 128 12.40 -43.87 -5.49
CA ALA A 128 10.97 -43.74 -5.24
C ALA A 128 10.65 -42.62 -4.23
N GLU A 129 11.45 -42.50 -3.15
CA GLU A 129 11.29 -41.42 -2.17
C GLU A 129 11.55 -40.04 -2.80
N VAL A 130 12.60 -39.91 -3.60
CA VAL A 130 12.91 -38.68 -4.35
C VAL A 130 11.79 -38.34 -5.32
N ALA A 131 11.23 -39.33 -6.02
CA ALA A 131 10.09 -39.11 -6.93
C ALA A 131 8.85 -38.59 -6.17
N LEU A 132 8.53 -39.17 -5.01
CA LEU A 132 7.40 -38.75 -4.18
C LEU A 132 7.59 -37.35 -3.57
N LEU A 133 8.80 -37.03 -3.11
CA LEU A 133 9.12 -35.69 -2.60
C LEU A 133 9.05 -34.62 -3.70
N ARG A 134 9.54 -34.92 -4.91
CA ARG A 134 9.39 -34.03 -6.07
C ARG A 134 7.93 -33.80 -6.43
N GLN A 135 7.11 -34.85 -6.40
CA GLN A 135 5.66 -34.72 -6.63
C GLN A 135 5.02 -33.81 -5.57
N ARG A 136 5.34 -34.00 -4.28
CA ARG A 136 4.83 -33.13 -3.20
C ARG A 136 5.31 -31.70 -3.28
N HIS A 137 6.53 -31.45 -3.76
CA HIS A 137 7.06 -30.09 -3.92
C HIS A 137 6.47 -29.38 -5.15
N ASN A 138 5.96 -30.13 -6.13
CA ASN A 138 5.27 -29.56 -7.29
C ASN A 138 3.80 -29.23 -7.01
N GLU A 139 3.25 -29.65 -5.86
CA GLU A 139 1.94 -29.18 -5.41
C GLU A 139 2.06 -27.71 -4.98
N PRO A 140 1.15 -26.82 -5.43
CA PRO A 140 1.14 -25.44 -4.99
C PRO A 140 1.11 -25.40 -3.47
N SER A 141 2.02 -24.61 -2.89
CA SER A 141 2.12 -24.51 -1.44
C SER A 141 0.83 -23.93 -0.90
N ARG A 142 0.05 -24.70 -0.15
CA ARG A 142 -1.17 -24.23 0.54
C ARG A 142 -0.95 -22.92 1.30
N LEU A 143 0.28 -22.67 1.76
CA LEU A 143 0.66 -21.42 2.41
C LEU A 143 0.69 -20.22 1.45
N HIS A 144 1.12 -20.42 0.21
CA HIS A 144 1.07 -19.42 -0.84
C HIS A 144 -0.38 -19.00 -1.11
N ASP A 145 -1.30 -19.96 -1.28
CA ASP A 145 -2.73 -19.66 -1.53
C ASP A 145 -3.37 -18.86 -0.37
N LEU A 146 -3.03 -19.19 0.88
CA LEU A 146 -3.49 -18.46 2.06
C LEU A 146 -3.00 -17.01 2.06
N TYR A 147 -1.71 -16.79 1.77
CA TYR A 147 -1.17 -15.44 1.68
C TYR A 147 -1.71 -14.67 0.47
N GLU A 148 -1.94 -15.33 -0.66
CA GLU A 148 -2.58 -14.69 -1.81
C GLU A 148 -4.02 -14.28 -1.52
N GLN A 149 -4.76 -15.08 -0.75
CA GLN A 149 -6.09 -14.70 -0.27
C GLN A 149 -6.01 -13.50 0.67
N GLU A 150 -5.15 -13.53 1.69
CA GLU A 150 -4.96 -12.42 2.62
C GLU A 150 -4.57 -11.12 1.89
N ILE A 151 -3.64 -11.19 0.92
CA ILE A 151 -3.25 -10.04 0.11
C ILE A 151 -4.43 -9.48 -0.69
N ARG A 152 -5.28 -10.36 -1.25
CA ARG A 152 -6.48 -9.93 -1.99
C ARG A 152 -7.48 -9.23 -1.07
N GLU A 153 -7.73 -9.78 0.11
CA GLU A 153 -8.65 -9.20 1.09
C GLU A 153 -8.13 -7.85 1.61
N LEU A 154 -6.85 -7.75 1.93
CA LEU A 154 -6.23 -6.48 2.34
C LEU A 154 -6.30 -5.42 1.24
N ARG A 155 -6.07 -5.79 -0.02
CA ARG A 155 -6.20 -4.86 -1.15
C ARG A 155 -7.64 -4.38 -1.32
N ALA A 156 -8.61 -5.29 -1.26
CA ALA A 156 -10.03 -4.93 -1.32
C ALA A 156 -10.41 -3.98 -0.18
N ARG A 157 -9.91 -4.23 1.04
CA ARG A 157 -10.18 -3.35 2.18
C ARG A 157 -9.54 -1.97 2.03
N VAL A 158 -8.34 -1.89 1.45
CA VAL A 158 -7.69 -0.60 1.14
C VAL A 158 -8.48 0.18 0.10
N GLU A 159 -8.99 -0.48 -0.95
CA GLU A 159 -9.83 0.16 -1.96
C GLU A 159 -11.14 0.67 -1.36
N GLU A 160 -11.82 -0.13 -0.54
CA GLU A 160 -13.03 0.24 0.17
C GLU A 160 -12.82 1.45 1.09
N LEU A 161 -11.80 1.42 1.95
CA LEU A 161 -11.45 2.54 2.83
C LEU A 161 -11.05 3.80 2.05
N THR A 162 -10.41 3.64 0.88
CA THR A 162 -10.06 4.77 0.01
C THR A 162 -11.31 5.39 -0.60
N HIS A 163 -12.26 4.57 -1.02
CA HIS A 163 -13.55 5.03 -1.52
C HIS A 163 -14.35 5.75 -0.42
N GLU A 164 -14.51 5.14 0.76
CA GLU A 164 -15.17 5.75 1.91
C GLU A 164 -14.52 7.08 2.30
N LYS A 165 -13.18 7.12 2.35
CA LYS A 165 -12.44 8.35 2.62
C LYS A 165 -12.72 9.43 1.57
N SER A 166 -12.76 9.06 0.30
CA SER A 166 -13.06 10.00 -0.79
C SER A 166 -14.48 10.55 -0.69
N GLN A 167 -15.45 9.70 -0.34
CA GLN A 167 -16.84 10.09 -0.13
C GLN A 167 -16.98 11.04 1.06
N MET A 168 -16.41 10.68 2.22
CA MET A 168 -16.41 11.55 3.39
C MET A 168 -15.72 12.89 3.12
N HIS A 169 -14.68 12.91 2.28
CA HIS A 169 -14.03 14.15 1.89
C HIS A 169 -14.94 15.03 1.03
N LEU A 170 -15.64 14.46 0.06
CA LEU A 170 -16.66 15.15 -0.73
C LEU A 170 -17.76 15.73 0.16
N ASP A 171 -18.30 14.94 1.08
CA ASP A 171 -19.34 15.38 2.02
C ASP A 171 -18.84 16.53 2.89
N CYS A 172 -17.60 16.45 3.38
CA CYS A 172 -16.97 17.54 4.15
C CYS A 172 -16.84 18.83 3.33
N VAL A 173 -16.41 18.74 2.07
CA VAL A 173 -16.35 19.90 1.17
C VAL A 173 -17.74 20.49 0.95
N GLN A 174 -18.74 19.66 0.66
CA GLN A 174 -20.12 20.12 0.47
C GLN A 174 -20.71 20.80 1.72
N MET A 175 -20.47 20.23 2.91
CA MET A 175 -20.92 20.82 4.16
C MET A 175 -20.22 22.15 4.46
N ASN A 176 -18.91 22.25 4.18
CA ASN A 176 -18.18 23.51 4.32
C ASN A 176 -18.70 24.58 3.35
N GLU A 177 -18.97 24.23 2.10
CA GLU A 177 -19.58 25.17 1.16
C GLU A 177 -20.98 25.61 1.61
N ALA A 178 -21.81 24.70 2.13
CA ALA A 178 -23.12 25.06 2.67
C ALA A 178 -22.99 25.99 3.88
N LEU A 179 -22.02 25.74 4.76
CA LEU A 179 -21.73 26.57 5.92
C LEU A 179 -21.29 27.98 5.52
N GLU A 180 -20.41 28.12 4.53
CA GLU A 180 -20.02 29.45 4.02
C GLU A 180 -21.22 30.18 3.38
N ARG A 181 -22.05 29.48 2.58
CA ARG A 181 -23.30 30.07 2.05
C ARG A 181 -24.24 30.56 3.16
N PHE A 182 -24.30 29.85 4.29
CA PHE A 182 -25.14 30.28 5.43
C PHE A 182 -24.52 31.45 6.20
N LYS A 183 -23.20 31.54 6.30
CA LYS A 183 -22.52 32.71 6.87
C LYS A 183 -22.77 33.96 6.03
N ASP A 184 -22.59 33.87 4.72
CA ASP A 184 -22.84 34.99 3.80
C ASP A 184 -24.28 35.49 3.92
N LYS A 185 -25.25 34.55 4.00
CA LYS A 185 -26.66 34.88 4.22
C LYS A 185 -26.90 35.54 5.57
N LEU A 186 -26.25 35.05 6.64
CA LEU A 186 -26.40 35.64 7.97
C LEU A 186 -25.87 37.07 8.02
N ASP A 187 -24.73 37.32 7.39
CA ASP A 187 -24.12 38.65 7.33
C ASP A 187 -25.01 39.62 6.53
N GLU A 188 -25.58 39.17 5.41
CA GLU A 188 -26.51 39.97 4.63
C GLU A 188 -27.82 40.26 5.39
N GLU A 189 -28.42 39.27 6.04
CA GLU A 189 -29.61 39.49 6.88
C GLU A 189 -29.32 40.42 8.07
N SER A 190 -28.13 40.33 8.66
CA SER A 190 -27.71 41.26 9.71
C SER A 190 -27.59 42.69 9.18
N ARG A 191 -27.03 42.87 7.97
CA ARG A 191 -26.93 44.16 7.30
C ARG A 191 -28.31 44.75 7.00
N LEU A 192 -29.23 43.95 6.44
CA LEU A 192 -30.61 44.36 6.15
C LEU A 192 -31.38 44.72 7.44
N ARG A 193 -31.18 43.96 8.53
CA ARG A 193 -31.75 44.29 9.84
C ARG A 193 -31.25 45.64 10.33
N GLU A 194 -29.95 45.91 10.24
CA GLU A 194 -29.38 47.19 10.66
C GLU A 194 -29.93 48.37 9.82
N GLU A 195 -30.06 48.21 8.50
CA GLU A 195 -30.68 49.20 7.62
C GLU A 195 -32.13 49.50 7.99
N ALA A 196 -32.91 48.45 8.31
CA ALA A 196 -34.28 48.59 8.76
C ALA A 196 -34.37 49.27 10.14
N GLU A 197 -33.49 48.95 11.08
CA GLU A 197 -33.42 49.59 12.40
C GLU A 197 -33.05 51.07 12.31
N ASN A 198 -32.11 51.42 11.42
CA ASN A 198 -31.74 52.80 11.14
C ASN A 198 -32.90 53.59 10.52
N SER A 199 -33.63 52.99 9.58
CA SER A 199 -34.82 53.58 8.97
C SER A 199 -35.92 53.81 10.01
N LEU A 200 -36.18 52.82 10.87
CA LEU A 200 -37.13 52.94 11.97
C LEU A 200 -36.77 54.06 12.94
N LYS A 201 -35.47 54.21 13.25
CA LYS A 201 -34.99 55.31 14.08
C LYS A 201 -35.23 56.67 13.43
N GLY A 202 -35.06 56.78 12.12
CA GLY A 202 -35.42 57.96 11.32
C GLY A 202 -36.91 58.29 11.47
N TYR A 203 -37.79 57.32 11.21
CA TYR A 203 -39.24 57.53 11.34
C TYR A 203 -39.69 57.92 12.74
N ARG A 204 -39.05 57.40 13.80
CA ARG A 204 -39.34 57.84 15.18
C ARG A 204 -39.03 59.32 15.37
N LYS A 205 -37.89 59.79 14.86
CA LYS A 205 -37.55 61.20 14.91
C LYS A 205 -38.55 62.05 14.12
N ASP A 206 -38.93 61.62 12.92
CA ASP A 206 -39.91 62.34 12.11
C ASP A 206 -41.28 62.45 12.81
N VAL A 207 -41.69 61.39 13.52
CA VAL A 207 -42.91 61.40 14.36
C VAL A 207 -42.78 62.38 15.53
N ASP A 208 -41.64 62.41 16.21
CA ASP A 208 -41.39 63.36 17.30
C ASP A 208 -41.42 64.81 16.79
N ASP A 209 -40.74 65.10 15.68
CA ASP A 209 -40.68 66.42 15.03
C ASP A 209 -42.07 66.86 14.54
N ALA A 210 -42.86 65.95 13.96
CA ALA A 210 -44.25 66.21 13.56
C ALA A 210 -45.16 66.46 14.78
N THR A 211 -44.93 65.75 15.89
CA THR A 211 -45.70 65.93 17.13
C THR A 211 -45.42 67.30 17.75
N LEU A 212 -44.16 67.75 17.78
CA LEU A 212 -43.81 69.10 18.23
C LEU A 212 -44.45 70.17 17.34
N SER A 213 -44.34 70.02 16.02
CA SER A 213 -44.97 70.93 15.06
C SER A 213 -46.49 71.01 15.24
N ARG A 214 -47.15 69.87 15.51
CA ARG A 214 -48.59 69.82 15.80
C ARG A 214 -48.93 70.62 17.07
N LEU A 215 -48.19 70.41 18.15
CA LEU A 215 -48.40 71.13 19.42
C LEU A 215 -48.19 72.65 19.28
N GLU A 216 -47.20 73.08 18.49
CA GLU A 216 -46.98 74.50 18.19
C GLU A 216 -48.15 75.11 17.42
N LEU A 217 -48.67 74.40 16.41
CA LEU A 217 -49.85 74.82 15.66
C LEU A 217 -51.10 74.85 16.53
N GLU A 218 -51.31 73.86 17.40
CA GLU A 218 -52.42 73.84 18.37
C GLU A 218 -52.39 75.09 19.27
N LYS A 219 -51.23 75.45 19.84
CA LYS A 219 -51.07 76.68 20.63
C LYS A 219 -51.31 77.96 19.82
N LYS A 220 -50.89 77.98 18.56
CA LYS A 220 -51.14 79.13 17.67
C LYS A 220 -52.62 79.28 17.36
N VAL A 221 -53.34 78.17 17.19
CA VAL A 221 -54.80 78.17 17.02
C VAL A 221 -55.48 78.72 18.27
N GLU A 222 -55.09 78.25 19.47
CA GLU A 222 -55.61 78.77 20.74
C GLU A 222 -55.38 80.29 20.88
N SER A 223 -54.15 80.74 20.64
CA SER A 223 -53.80 82.17 20.68
C SER A 223 -54.62 83.03 19.71
N LEU A 224 -54.82 82.56 18.47
CA LEU A 224 -55.65 83.26 17.48
C LEU A 224 -57.13 83.29 17.87
N LEU A 225 -57.64 82.23 18.51
CA LEU A 225 -59.01 82.21 19.02
C LEU A 225 -59.18 83.22 20.17
N ASP A 226 -58.21 83.31 21.07
CA ASP A 226 -58.19 84.31 22.14
C ASP A 226 -58.11 85.74 21.59
N GLU A 227 -57.28 85.97 20.56
CA GLU A 227 -57.18 87.26 19.87
C GLU A 227 -58.51 87.64 19.19
N ILE A 228 -59.17 86.70 18.50
CA ILE A 228 -60.49 86.92 17.91
C ILE A 228 -61.52 87.27 18.99
N ALA A 229 -61.52 86.56 20.12
CA ALA A 229 -62.43 86.83 21.23
C ALA A 229 -62.18 88.21 21.84
N PHE A 230 -60.91 88.59 22.02
CA PHE A 230 -60.51 89.91 22.48
C PHE A 230 -60.98 91.02 21.53
N LEU A 231 -60.70 90.89 20.22
CA LEU A 231 -61.13 91.87 19.21
C LEU A 231 -62.65 92.02 19.16
N ARG A 232 -63.40 90.92 19.28
CA ARG A 232 -64.87 90.96 19.36
C ARG A 232 -65.34 91.73 20.59
N LYS A 233 -64.71 91.52 21.75
CA LYS A 233 -65.05 92.22 22.99
C LYS A 233 -64.75 93.71 22.90
N VAL A 234 -63.57 94.08 22.40
CA VAL A 234 -63.18 95.49 22.22
C VAL A 234 -64.14 96.18 21.25
N HIS A 235 -64.47 95.54 20.13
CA HIS A 235 -65.42 96.12 19.17
C HIS A 235 -66.81 96.35 19.77
N GLU A 236 -67.30 95.42 20.59
CA GLU A 236 -68.56 95.58 21.32
C GLU A 236 -68.51 96.75 22.31
N GLU A 237 -67.42 96.91 23.06
CA GLU A 237 -67.20 98.03 23.98
C GLU A 237 -67.17 99.37 23.22
N GLU A 238 -66.43 99.46 22.10
CA GLU A 238 -66.37 100.67 21.25
C GLU A 238 -67.74 101.05 20.68
N LEU A 239 -68.53 100.08 20.23
CA LEU A 239 -69.90 100.31 19.74
C LEU A 239 -70.80 100.86 20.85
N GLN A 240 -70.69 100.33 22.08
CA GLN A 240 -71.44 100.81 23.24
C GLN A 240 -71.04 102.25 23.61
N GLU A 241 -69.75 102.58 23.58
CA GLU A 241 -69.25 103.94 23.83
C GLU A 241 -69.75 104.93 22.76
N LEU A 242 -69.67 104.57 21.48
CA LEU A 242 -70.18 105.39 20.38
C LEU A 242 -71.69 105.62 20.49
N GLN A 243 -72.44 104.58 20.86
CA GLN A 243 -73.89 104.66 21.07
C GLN A 243 -74.23 105.58 22.26
N ALA A 244 -73.47 105.50 23.36
CA ALA A 244 -73.61 106.41 24.50
C ALA A 244 -73.27 107.86 24.13
N SER A 245 -72.22 108.08 23.34
CA SER A 245 -71.84 109.41 22.86
C SER A 245 -72.90 110.05 21.96
N LEU A 246 -73.52 109.27 21.07
CA LEU A 246 -74.66 109.70 20.25
C LEU A 246 -75.88 110.06 21.10
N GLN A 247 -76.18 109.29 22.15
CA GLN A 247 -77.27 109.59 23.08
C GLN A 247 -77.01 110.85 23.92
N ALA A 248 -75.77 111.11 24.29
CA ALA A 248 -75.39 112.31 25.06
C ALA A 248 -75.34 113.60 24.21
N SER A 249 -75.38 113.48 22.88
CA SER A 249 -75.32 114.60 21.93
C SER A 249 -76.67 114.95 21.27
N GLN A 250 -77.76 114.29 21.68
CA GLN A 250 -79.16 114.66 21.40
C GLN A 250 -79.81 115.34 22.61
#